data_AF-A0A177PYR9-F1
#
_entry.id   AF-A0A177PYR9-F1
#
_cell.length_a   1.000
_cell.length_b   1.000
_cell.length_c   1.000
_cell.angle_alpha   90.00
_cell.angle_beta   90.00
_cell.angle_gamma   90.00
#
_symmetry.space_group_name_H-M   'P 1'
#
loop_
_entity.id
_entity.type
_entity.pdbx_description
1 polymer ?
#
loop_
_entity_poly.entity_id
_entity_poly.type
_entity_poly.pdbx_seq_one_letter_code
_entity_poly.pdbx_strand_id
1 'polypeptide(L)'
;MASSDYFEMKASGRGLPAQVSLTPNEVERAQREGDKFFLAIVGGLEAGAVTTIRIFANPLKTLDWRVPHGLILVALHDKRGLTIQIEAADSAVPVDTSDLSTR
;
A
#
# COMPACT_ATOMS: atom_id res chain seq x y z
N MET A 1 16.59 12.78 -19.09
CA MET A 1 15.14 12.90 -18.80
C MET A 1 14.91 12.30 -17.42
N ALA A 2 14.27 13.02 -16.50
CA ALA A 2 13.85 12.40 -15.25
C ALA A 2 12.84 11.31 -15.60
N SER A 3 13.14 10.06 -15.25
CA SER A 3 12.15 8.98 -15.34
C SER A 3 11.21 9.17 -14.16
N SER A 4 9.96 9.54 -14.44
CA SER A 4 8.94 9.59 -13.38
C SER A 4 8.44 8.19 -13.10
N ASP A 5 8.58 7.73 -11.87
CA ASP A 5 7.96 6.50 -11.39
C ASP A 5 6.48 6.77 -11.07
N TYR A 6 5.62 5.79 -11.35
CA TYR A 6 4.18 5.87 -11.12
C TYR A 6 3.76 4.93 -10.01
N PHE A 7 3.07 5.45 -9.00
CA PHE A 7 2.57 4.67 -7.88
C PHE A 7 1.04 4.68 -7.89
N GLU A 8 0.45 3.50 -8.07
CA GLU A 8 -0.97 3.26 -7.85
C GLU A 8 -1.16 2.68 -6.45
N MET A 9 -2.06 3.27 -5.65
CA MET A 9 -2.25 2.87 -4.26
C MET A 9 -3.66 2.35 -4.00
N LYS A 10 -3.76 1.17 -3.38
CA LYS A 10 -5.02 0.59 -2.89
C LYS A 10 -4.94 0.38 -1.39
N ALA A 11 -5.96 0.81 -0.65
CA ALA A 11 -5.95 0.83 0.81
C ALA A 11 -7.13 0.06 1.40
N SER A 12 -6.91 -0.57 2.55
CA SER A 12 -7.92 -1.30 3.35
C SER A 12 -7.78 -0.97 4.83
N GLY A 13 -8.91 -0.82 5.54
CA GLY A 13 -8.93 -0.68 7.00
C GLY A 13 -8.40 -1.92 7.72
N ARG A 14 -8.83 -3.10 7.26
CA ARG A 14 -8.37 -4.41 7.74
C ARG A 14 -6.96 -4.72 7.22
N GLY A 15 -6.42 -5.90 7.55
CA GLY A 15 -5.14 -6.38 7.03
C GLY A 15 -5.02 -6.34 5.49
N LEU A 16 -3.82 -6.62 4.98
CA LEU A 16 -3.55 -6.59 3.54
C LEU A 16 -4.59 -7.42 2.76
N PRO A 17 -5.25 -6.87 1.74
CA PRO A 17 -6.20 -7.63 0.93
C PRO A 17 -5.47 -8.75 0.16
N ALA A 18 -6.15 -9.88 -0.05
CA ALA A 18 -5.62 -10.99 -0.85
C ALA A 18 -5.67 -10.74 -2.36
N GLN A 19 -6.53 -9.82 -2.79
CA GLN A 19 -6.71 -9.41 -4.18
C GLN A 19 -7.10 -7.92 -4.28
N VAL A 20 -6.77 -7.29 -5.41
CA VAL A 20 -7.23 -5.93 -5.74
C VAL A 20 -7.64 -5.84 -7.21
N SER A 21 -8.57 -4.96 -7.52
CA SER A 21 -8.97 -4.67 -8.89
C SER A 21 -8.25 -3.42 -9.39
N LEU A 22 -7.81 -3.46 -10.65
CA LEU A 22 -7.36 -2.27 -11.38
C LEU A 22 -8.50 -1.73 -12.24
N THR A 23 -8.64 -0.40 -12.28
CA THR A 23 -9.53 0.27 -13.24
C THR A 23 -8.94 0.20 -14.66
N PRO A 24 -9.73 0.39 -15.73
CA PRO A 24 -9.21 0.35 -17.10
C PRO A 24 -8.01 1.29 -17.34
N ASN A 25 -8.05 2.51 -16.78
CA ASN A 25 -6.96 3.48 -16.92
C ASN A 25 -5.70 3.06 -16.16
N GLU A 26 -5.85 2.38 -15.03
CA GLU A 26 -4.72 1.82 -14.27
C GLU A 26 -4.09 0.66 -15.02
N VAL A 27 -4.90 -0.21 -15.64
CA VAL A 27 -4.41 -1.29 -16.51
C VAL A 27 -3.63 -0.72 -17.69
N GLU A 28 -4.21 0.27 -18.40
CA GLU A 28 -3.57 0.91 -19.55
C GLU A 28 -2.21 1.52 -19.15
N ARG A 29 -2.16 2.22 -18.02
CA ARG A 29 -0.91 2.81 -17.52
C ARG A 29 0.09 1.74 -17.11
N ALA A 30 -0.33 0.70 -16.40
CA ALA A 30 0.55 -0.39 -15.99
C ALA A 30 1.15 -1.12 -17.19
N GLN A 31 0.39 -1.29 -18.28
CA GLN A 31 0.89 -1.82 -19.55
C GLN A 31 1.89 -0.89 -20.22
N ARG A 32 1.61 0.42 -20.24
CA ARG A 32 2.46 1.42 -20.89
C ARG A 32 3.79 1.65 -20.17
N GLU A 33 3.76 1.71 -18.84
CA GLU A 33 4.91 2.13 -18.03
C GLU A 33 5.74 0.95 -17.49
N GLY A 34 5.18 -0.26 -17.43
CA GLY A 34 5.88 -1.50 -17.10
C GLY A 34 6.65 -1.43 -15.77
N ASP A 35 7.98 -1.50 -15.84
CA ASP A 35 8.87 -1.47 -14.67
C ASP A 35 8.86 -0.13 -13.91
N LYS A 36 8.26 0.91 -14.48
CA LYS A 36 8.04 2.21 -13.81
C LYS A 36 6.69 2.31 -13.13
N PHE A 37 5.84 1.29 -13.26
CA PHE A 37 4.55 1.22 -12.59
C PHE A 37 4.66 0.36 -11.33
N PHE A 38 4.37 0.97 -10.20
CA PHE A 38 4.37 0.34 -8.89
C PHE A 38 2.95 0.29 -8.35
N LEU A 39 2.58 -0.87 -7.80
CA LEU A 39 1.35 -1.05 -7.04
C LEU A 39 1.67 -1.10 -5.55
N ALA A 40 1.19 -0.12 -4.79
CA ALA A 40 1.28 -0.07 -3.35
C ALA A 40 -0.05 -0.54 -2.73
N ILE A 41 -0.01 -1.62 -1.96
CA ILE A 41 -1.14 -2.15 -1.22
C ILE A 41 -0.95 -1.81 0.25
N VAL A 42 -1.89 -1.06 0.82
CA VAL A 42 -1.89 -0.64 2.21
C VAL A 42 -2.99 -1.38 2.97
N GLY A 43 -2.63 -1.97 4.11
CA GLY A 43 -3.58 -2.59 5.04
C GLY A 43 -3.27 -2.20 6.49
N GLY A 44 -4.22 -2.46 7.39
CA GLY A 44 -4.09 -2.19 8.82
C GLY A 44 -4.21 -0.70 9.14
N LEU A 45 -5.12 0.00 8.46
CA LEU A 45 -5.40 1.43 8.69
C LEU A 45 -6.39 1.69 9.83
N GLU A 46 -6.96 0.64 10.42
CA GLU A 46 -7.79 0.75 11.62
C GLU A 46 -6.95 1.12 12.86
N ALA A 47 -7.54 1.88 13.79
CA ALA A 47 -6.87 2.29 15.02
C ALA A 47 -6.40 1.07 15.83
N GLY A 48 -5.14 1.10 16.29
CA GLY A 48 -4.52 0.00 17.02
C GLY A 48 -4.03 -1.16 16.14
N ALA A 49 -4.20 -1.10 14.82
CA ALA A 49 -3.59 -2.05 13.89
C ALA A 49 -2.20 -1.59 13.42
N VAL A 50 -1.32 -2.54 13.14
CA VAL A 50 -0.05 -2.25 12.47
C VAL A 50 -0.33 -1.99 10.99
N THR A 51 0.01 -0.79 10.53
CA THR A 51 -0.11 -0.47 9.11
C THR A 51 1.00 -1.20 8.33
N THR A 52 0.61 -1.93 7.29
CA THR A 52 1.53 -2.62 6.40
C THR A 52 1.35 -2.11 4.98
N ILE A 53 2.44 -1.67 4.36
CA ILE A 53 2.50 -1.29 2.95
C ILE A 53 3.29 -2.35 2.21
N ARG A 54 2.73 -2.86 1.11
CA ARG A 54 3.41 -3.83 0.24
C ARG A 54 3.46 -3.30 -1.18
N ILE A 55 4.66 -3.17 -1.73
CA ILE A 55 4.91 -2.52 -3.03
C ILE A 55 5.40 -3.57 -4.04
N PHE A 56 4.74 -3.60 -5.20
CA PHE A 56 5.08 -4.49 -6.32
C PHE A 56 5.48 -3.65 -7.54
N ALA A 57 6.68 -3.88 -8.05
CA ALA A 57 7.11 -3.31 -9.33
C ALA A 57 6.56 -4.16 -10.49
N ASN A 58 6.07 -3.50 -11.55
CA ASN A 58 5.49 -4.17 -12.71
C ASN A 58 4.45 -5.26 -12.33
N PRO A 59 3.35 -4.88 -11.66
CA PRO A 59 2.39 -5.81 -11.09
C PRO A 59 1.75 -6.74 -12.12
N LEU A 60 1.63 -6.32 -13.39
CA LEU A 60 1.09 -7.17 -14.47
C LEU A 60 2.01 -8.34 -14.83
N LYS A 61 3.31 -8.21 -14.55
CA LYS A 61 4.33 -9.23 -14.79
C LYS A 61 4.62 -10.06 -13.54
N THR A 62 4.51 -9.47 -12.34
CA THR A 62 4.94 -10.11 -11.09
C THR A 62 3.80 -10.73 -10.27
N LEU A 63 2.56 -10.35 -10.54
CA LEU A 63 1.38 -10.86 -9.83
C LEU A 63 0.53 -11.74 -10.76
N ASP A 64 -0.17 -12.69 -10.15
CA ASP A 64 -1.16 -13.47 -10.87
C ASP A 64 -2.40 -12.61 -11.08
N TRP A 65 -3.11 -12.78 -12.19
CA TRP A 65 -4.31 -12.00 -12.48
C TRP A 65 -5.36 -12.79 -13.23
N ARG A 66 -6.60 -12.33 -13.12
CA ARG A 66 -7.78 -12.85 -13.81
C ARG A 66 -8.64 -11.70 -14.31
N VAL A 67 -9.43 -11.93 -15.36
CA VAL A 67 -10.20 -10.88 -16.06
C VAL A 67 -11.73 -10.89 -15.87
N PRO A 68 -12.34 -11.48 -14.82
CA PRO A 68 -13.80 -11.44 -14.68
C PRO A 68 -14.25 -10.00 -14.36
N HIS A 69 -14.89 -9.33 -15.32
CA HIS A 69 -15.46 -7.98 -15.20
C HIS A 69 -14.43 -6.86 -14.91
N GLY A 70 -13.15 -7.09 -15.23
CA GLY A 70 -12.04 -6.19 -14.96
C GLY A 70 -10.78 -6.97 -14.60
N LEU A 71 -9.62 -6.30 -14.57
CA LEU A 71 -8.37 -6.95 -14.18
C LEU A 71 -8.27 -7.03 -12.65
N ILE A 72 -8.27 -8.25 -12.12
CA ILE A 72 -8.10 -8.52 -10.69
C ILE A 72 -6.74 -9.15 -10.48
N LEU A 73 -5.88 -8.49 -9.71
CA LEU A 73 -4.60 -9.01 -9.23
C LEU A 73 -4.84 -9.85 -7.98
N VAL A 74 -4.30 -11.06 -7.96
CA VAL A 74 -4.50 -12.07 -6.91
C VAL A 74 -3.15 -12.55 -6.34
N ALA A 75 -3.20 -13.39 -5.31
CA ALA A 75 -2.03 -13.95 -4.62
C ALA A 75 -1.07 -12.87 -4.06
N LEU A 76 -1.62 -11.72 -3.65
CA LEU A 76 -0.84 -10.59 -3.14
C LEU A 76 0.00 -10.96 -1.92
N HIS A 77 -0.43 -11.96 -1.16
CA HIS A 77 0.27 -12.43 0.04
C HIS A 77 1.51 -13.28 -0.28
N ASP A 78 1.53 -13.93 -1.43
CA ASP A 78 2.51 -14.97 -1.78
C ASP A 78 3.63 -14.47 -2.70
N LYS A 79 3.39 -13.36 -3.41
CA LYS A 79 4.35 -12.82 -4.39
C LYS A 79 5.38 -11.89 -3.76
N ARG A 80 6.61 -11.88 -4.28
CA ARG A 80 7.67 -11.00 -3.75
C ARG A 80 7.32 -9.51 -3.96
N GLY A 81 7.41 -8.73 -2.90
CA GLY A 81 7.23 -7.28 -2.90
C GLY A 81 8.00 -6.65 -1.74
N LEU A 82 8.27 -5.35 -1.82
CA LEU A 82 8.86 -4.61 -0.70
C LEU A 82 7.77 -4.39 0.36
N THR A 83 8.03 -4.84 1.59
CA THR A 83 7.12 -4.65 2.72
C THR A 83 7.67 -3.60 3.67
N ILE A 84 6.84 -2.62 4.02
CA ILE A 84 7.12 -1.59 5.01
C ILE A 84 6.05 -1.71 6.09
N GLN A 85 6.46 -1.80 7.35
CA GLN A 85 5.55 -1.73 8.49
C GLN A 85 5.67 -0.35 9.13
N ILE A 86 4.51 0.26 9.41
CA ILE A 86 4.40 1.53 10.10
C ILE A 86 3.65 1.25 11.39
N GLU A 87 4.35 1.44 12.50
CA GLU A 87 3.74 1.44 13.82
C GLU A 87 3.16 2.83 14.07
N ALA A 88 1.94 2.90 14.61
CA ALA A 88 1.42 4.16 15.10
C ALA A 88 2.35 4.65 16.21
N ALA A 89 2.86 5.88 16.09
CA ALA A 89 3.58 6.49 17.20
C ALA A 89 2.67 6.47 18.43
N ASP A 90 3.18 5.94 19.54
CA ASP A 90 2.45 5.95 20.81
C ASP A 90 1.96 7.38 21.05
N SER A 91 0.63 7.57 21.12
CA SER A 91 0.02 8.87 21.42
C SER A 91 0.19 9.27 22.90
N ALA A 92 1.27 8.81 23.53
CA ALA A 92 1.60 9.05 24.92
C ALA A 92 3.10 9.39 25.03
N VAL A 93 3.49 10.57 24.54
CA VAL A 93 4.49 11.32 25.29
C VAL A 93 3.70 12.01 26.40
N PRO A 94 3.87 11.62 27.67
CA PRO A 94 3.27 12.38 28.76
C PRO A 94 3.81 13.80 28.66
N VAL A 95 2.94 14.78 28.50
CA VAL A 95 3.31 16.16 28.77
C VAL A 95 3.62 16.19 30.25
N ASP A 96 4.89 16.42 30.58
CA ASP A 96 5.31 16.64 31.96
C ASP A 96 4.60 17.91 32.47
N THR A 97 3.54 17.72 33.26
CA THR A 97 2.77 18.82 33.87
C THR A 97 3.43 19.36 35.13
N SER A 98 4.65 18.91 35.47
CA SER A 98 5.40 19.37 36.64
C SER A 98 5.69 20.89 36.62
N ASP A 99 5.63 21.54 35.46
CA ASP A 99 5.85 22.99 35.31
C ASP A 99 4.61 23.88 35.57
N LEU A 100 3.44 23.31 35.90
CA LEU A 100 2.22 24.08 36.16
C LEU A 100 2.01 24.46 37.64
N SER A 101 2.97 24.17 38.53
CA SER A 101 2.88 24.51 39.96
C SER A 101 3.86 25.62 40.36
N THR A 102 3.86 26.76 39.67
CA THR A 102 4.40 28.02 40.22
C THR A 102 3.72 29.23 39.59
N ARG A 103 2.46 29.51 39.96
CA ARG A 103 1.89 30.87 39.97
C ARG A 103 0.82 30.99 41.04
#